data_AF-A0A536SE72-F1
#
_entry.id   AF-A0A536SE72-F1
#
_cell.length_a   1.000
_cell.length_b   1.000
_cell.length_c   1.000
_cell.angle_alpha   90.00
_cell.angle_beta   90.00
_cell.angle_gamma   90.00
#
_symmetry.space_group_name_H-M   'P 1'
#
loop_
_entity.id
_entity.type
_entity.pdbx_description
1 polymer ?
#
loop_
_entity_poly.entity_id
_entity_poly.type
_entity_poly.pdbx_seq_one_letter_code
_entity_poly.pdbx_strand_id
1 'polypeptide(L)' 'LPLDIAIREQADSGKPTVVADPDGRAAEIYRAIARRLAVKIAESAKDMTSKFPNIVVSKDT' A
#
# COMPACT_ATOMS: atom_id res chain seq x y z
N LEU A 1 -14.81 -2.29 6.20
CA LEU A 1 -15.15 -3.30 5.17
C LEU A 1 -16.51 -3.87 5.51
N PRO A 2 -17.39 -4.12 4.53
CA PRO A 2 -18.67 -4.74 4.80
C PRO A 2 -18.46 -6.16 5.28
N LEU A 3 -19.33 -6.64 6.16
CA LEU A 3 -19.43 -8.06 6.47
C LEU A 3 -20.18 -8.73 5.31
N ASP A 4 -19.43 -9.24 4.35
CA ASP A 4 -19.96 -9.84 3.13
C ASP A 4 -19.37 -11.25 2.98
N ILE A 5 -20.24 -12.25 2.84
CA ILE A 5 -19.85 -13.66 2.76
C ILE A 5 -18.96 -13.94 1.54
N ALA A 6 -19.18 -13.21 0.44
CA ALA A 6 -18.42 -13.37 -0.79
C ALA A 6 -16.93 -13.04 -0.60
N ILE A 7 -16.61 -12.13 0.33
CA ILE A 7 -15.20 -11.82 0.68
C ILE A 7 -14.50 -13.06 1.19
N ARG A 8 -15.14 -13.79 2.12
CA ARG A 8 -14.56 -15.01 2.70
C ARG A 8 -14.47 -16.11 1.65
N GLU A 9 -15.57 -16.41 0.96
CA GLU A 9 -15.61 -17.51 0.00
C GLU A 9 -14.57 -17.35 -1.11
N GLN A 10 -14.45 -16.16 -1.68
CA GLN A 10 -13.50 -15.88 -2.75
C GLN A 10 -12.05 -15.81 -2.25
N ALA A 11 -11.81 -15.28 -1.04
CA ALA A 11 -10.48 -15.30 -0.45
C ALA A 11 -10.02 -16.74 -0.14
N ASP A 12 -10.89 -17.54 0.48
CA ASP A 12 -10.62 -18.93 0.84
C ASP A 12 -10.46 -19.81 -0.42
N SER A 13 -11.12 -19.45 -1.53
CA SER A 13 -10.94 -20.13 -2.82
C SER A 13 -9.63 -19.74 -3.54
N GLY A 14 -8.80 -18.88 -2.95
CA GLY A 14 -7.55 -18.39 -3.55
C GLY A 14 -7.72 -17.36 -4.67
N LYS A 15 -8.94 -16.84 -4.87
CA LYS A 15 -9.22 -15.78 -5.86
C LYS A 15 -10.00 -14.65 -5.19
N PRO A 16 -9.34 -13.77 -4.43
CA PRO A 16 -10.01 -12.73 -3.63
C PRO A 16 -10.93 -11.82 -4.46
N THR A 17 -11.88 -11.15 -3.80
CA THR A 17 -12.88 -10.25 -4.43
C THR A 17 -12.30 -9.20 -5.37
N VAL A 18 -11.16 -8.61 -5.04
CA VAL A 18 -10.48 -7.63 -5.92
C VAL A 18 -10.03 -8.21 -7.28
N VAL A 19 -9.91 -9.54 -7.38
CA VAL A 19 -9.56 -10.28 -8.59
C VAL A 19 -10.79 -10.95 -9.21
N ALA A 20 -11.65 -11.54 -8.39
CA ALA A 20 -12.83 -12.28 -8.83
C ALA A 20 -13.95 -11.38 -9.34
N ASP A 21 -14.14 -10.23 -8.71
CA ASP A 21 -15.13 -9.20 -9.09
C ASP A 21 -14.48 -7.81 -9.00
N PRO A 22 -13.66 -7.43 -10.00
CA PRO A 22 -12.91 -6.19 -9.96
C PRO A 22 -13.79 -4.95 -9.89
N ASP A 23 -15.00 -4.95 -10.45
CA ASP A 23 -15.89 -3.78 -10.46
C ASP A 23 -16.95 -3.85 -9.35
N GLY A 24 -16.89 -4.90 -8.52
CA GLY A 24 -17.76 -5.09 -7.37
C GLY A 24 -17.54 -4.10 -6.25
N ARG A 25 -18.61 -3.86 -5.48
CA ARG A 25 -18.61 -2.97 -4.31
C ARG A 25 -17.49 -3.28 -3.31
N ALA A 26 -17.20 -4.55 -3.06
CA ALA A 26 -16.12 -4.94 -2.16
C ALA A 26 -14.75 -4.46 -2.68
N ALA A 27 -14.48 -4.67 -3.97
CA ALA A 27 -13.25 -4.24 -4.62
C ALA A 27 -13.09 -2.71 -4.61
N GLU A 28 -14.18 -1.96 -4.88
CA GLU A 28 -14.18 -0.50 -4.78
C GLU A 28 -13.81 0.00 -3.37
N ILE A 29 -14.38 -0.61 -2.32
CA ILE A 29 -14.07 -0.26 -0.94
C ILE A 29 -12.59 -0.52 -0.62
N TYR A 30 -12.06 -1.68 -1.03
CA TYR A 30 -10.63 -1.98 -0.86
C TYR A 30 -9.74 -0.97 -1.60
N ARG A 31 -10.07 -0.61 -2.84
CA ARG A 31 -9.33 0.42 -3.59
C ARG A 31 -9.38 1.78 -2.91
N ALA A 32 -10.53 2.19 -2.38
CA ALA A 32 -10.66 3.45 -1.67
C ALA A 32 -9.80 3.49 -0.39
N ILE A 33 -9.76 2.39 0.37
CA ILE A 33 -8.88 2.25 1.54
C ILE A 33 -7.41 2.32 1.11
N ALA A 34 -7.02 1.58 0.08
CA ALA A 34 -5.65 1.55 -0.43
C ALA A 34 -5.19 2.94 -0.91
N ARG A 35 -6.03 3.70 -1.61
CA ARG A 35 -5.71 5.07 -2.04
C ARG A 35 -5.48 6.00 -0.85
N ARG A 36 -6.34 5.95 0.17
CA ARG A 36 -6.17 6.77 1.38
C ARG A 36 -4.89 6.39 2.13
N LEU A 37 -4.57 5.11 2.21
CA LEU A 37 -3.33 4.63 2.82
C LEU A 37 -2.11 5.11 2.04
N ALA A 38 -2.14 5.03 0.71
CA ALA A 38 -1.04 5.48 -0.14
C ALA A 38 -0.74 6.97 0.05
N VAL A 39 -1.79 7.82 0.13
CA VAL A 39 -1.63 9.26 0.43
C VAL A 39 -0.96 9.46 1.78
N LYS A 40 -1.43 8.80 2.84
CA LYS A 40 -0.82 8.90 4.18
C LYS A 40 0.64 8.48 4.22
N ILE A 41 0.99 7.41 3.50
CA ILE A 41 2.39 6.96 3.38
C ILE A 41 3.22 8.00 2.63
N ALA A 42 2.69 8.58 1.56
CA ALA A 42 3.39 9.62 0.79
C ALA A 42 3.61 10.91 1.59
N GLU A 43 2.66 11.27 2.46
CA GLU A 43 2.76 12.40 3.40
C GLU A 43 3.70 12.11 4.57
N SER A 44 3.96 10.84 4.88
CA SER A 44 4.86 10.47 5.97
C SER A 44 6.29 10.89 5.64
N ALA A 45 6.98 11.47 6.63
CA ALA A 45 8.36 11.90 6.47
C ALA A 45 9.21 10.73 5.96
N LYS A 46 9.95 10.97 4.88
CA LYS A 46 10.91 9.98 4.39
C LYS A 46 11.92 9.73 5.50
N ASP A 47 11.97 8.50 5.99
CA ASP A 47 13.02 8.08 6.90
C ASP A 47 14.35 8.10 6.14
N MET A 48 15.11 9.18 6.33
CA MET A 48 16.42 9.39 5.72
C MET A 48 17.56 8.80 6.57
N THR A 49 17.27 8.08 7.65
CA THR A 49 18.32 7.43 8.47
C THR A 49 19.18 6.46 7.68
N SER A 50 18.63 5.89 6.59
CA SER A 50 19.35 5.00 5.67
C SER A 50 20.10 5.72 4.54
N LYS A 51 20.11 7.07 4.48
CA LYS A 51 20.95 7.78 3.51
C LYS A 51 22.40 7.72 3.95
N PHE A 52 23.21 7.01 3.15
CA PHE A 52 24.66 6.98 3.29
C PHE A 52 25.20 8.43 3.35
N PRO A 53 26.03 8.79 4.34
CA PRO A 53 26.52 10.15 4.49
C PRO A 53 27.38 10.57 3.28
N ASN A 54 27.32 11.84 2.90
CA ASN A 54 28.20 12.41 1.87
C ASN A 54 29.64 12.42 2.40
N ILE A 55 30.49 11.52 1.89
CA ILE A 55 31.91 11.53 2.18
C ILE A 55 32.55 12.65 1.34
N VAL A 56 32.92 13.74 1.99
CA VAL A 56 33.69 14.83 1.37
C VAL A 56 35.18 14.57 1.66
N VAL A 57 35.97 14.30 0.63
CA VAL A 57 37.43 14.24 0.76
C VAL A 57 37.98 15.64 0.53
N SER A 58 38.33 16.35 1.61
CA SER A 58 39.13 17.58 1.52
C SER A 58 40.61 17.21 1.43
N LYS A 59 41.30 17.74 0.41
CA LYS A 59 42.75 17.69 0.30
C LYS A 59 43.28 19.05 0.73
N ASP A 60 43.65 19.16 2.00
CA ASP A 60 44.38 20.34 2.46
C ASP A 60 45.76 20.30 1.79
N THR A 61 46.04 21.33 1.00
CA THR A 61 47.31 21.52 0.28
C THR A 61 48.18 22.48 1.06
#